data_AF-A0AAP0WMU0-F1
#
_entry.id   AF-A0AAP0WMU0-F1
#
_cell.length_a   1.000
_cell.length_b   1.000
_cell.length_c   1.000
_cell.angle_alpha   90.00
_cell.angle_beta   90.00
_cell.angle_gamma   90.00
#
_symmetry.space_group_name_H-M   'P 1'
#
loop_
_entity.id
_entity.type
_entity.pdbx_description
1 polymer ?
#
loop_
_entity_poly.entity_id
_entity_poly.type
_entity_poly.pdbx_seq_one_letter_code
_entity_poly.pdbx_strand_id
1 'polypeptide(L)'
;MYRLNLGLVNFSRTCYRLGQIELAHHIHSIVDTIGIIHSKYDFNQFLNDLSKSGRIDEARQLFDKMPERDGFSWNTMIAAYANSGRLTEARTTFRLHSK
;
A
#
# COMPACT_ATOMS: atom_id res chain seq x y z
N MET A 1 9.75 5.94 -25.28
CA MET A 1 9.49 6.54 -23.95
C MET A 1 8.73 5.64 -22.97
N TYR A 2 7.96 4.61 -23.37
CA TYR A 2 7.25 3.72 -22.42
C TYR A 2 8.12 2.73 -21.61
N ARG A 3 9.33 2.37 -22.09
CA ARG A 3 10.15 1.30 -21.47
C ARG A 3 10.93 1.72 -20.22
N LEU A 4 11.25 3.00 -20.03
CA LEU A 4 11.97 3.47 -18.83
C LEU A 4 11.06 3.45 -17.58
N ASN A 5 9.77 3.65 -17.74
CA ASN A 5 8.82 3.77 -16.62
C ASN A 5 8.51 2.42 -15.96
N LEU A 6 8.47 1.34 -16.74
CA LEU A 6 8.17 -0.01 -16.22
C LEU A 6 9.31 -0.57 -15.35
N GLY A 7 10.56 -0.20 -15.66
CA GLY A 7 11.73 -0.65 -14.90
C GLY A 7 11.73 -0.12 -13.47
N LEU A 8 11.46 1.18 -13.29
CA LEU A 8 11.42 1.83 -11.98
C LEU A 8 10.26 1.32 -11.11
N VAL A 9 9.08 1.10 -11.70
CA VAL A 9 7.92 0.52 -10.99
C VAL A 9 8.20 -0.91 -10.55
N ASN A 10 8.77 -1.75 -11.42
CA ASN A 10 9.16 -3.12 -11.06
C ASN A 10 10.27 -3.15 -10.00
N PHE A 11 11.20 -2.20 -10.05
CA PHE A 11 12.27 -2.07 -9.07
C PHE A 11 11.70 -1.66 -7.71
N SER A 12 10.85 -0.62 -7.65
CA SER A 12 10.11 -0.23 -6.43
C SER A 12 9.35 -1.42 -5.83
N ARG A 13 8.60 -2.16 -6.67
CA ARG A 13 7.85 -3.36 -6.26
C ARG A 13 8.74 -4.47 -5.73
N THR A 14 9.95 -4.63 -6.30
CA THR A 14 10.94 -5.61 -5.84
C THR A 14 11.56 -5.18 -4.50
N CYS A 15 11.88 -3.90 -4.32
CA CYS A 15 12.39 -3.36 -3.06
C CYS A 15 11.40 -3.56 -1.91
N TYR A 16 10.09 -3.33 -2.15
CA TYR A 16 9.06 -3.65 -1.16
C TYR A 16 9.00 -5.15 -0.84
N ARG A 17 9.04 -6.03 -1.86
CA ARG A 17 9.09 -7.49 -1.66
C ARG A 17 10.30 -7.96 -0.86
N LEU A 18 11.42 -7.27 -0.98
CA LEU A 18 12.67 -7.57 -0.27
C LEU A 18 12.75 -6.87 1.10
N GLY A 19 11.71 -6.14 1.53
CA GLY A 19 11.70 -5.41 2.79
C GLY A 19 12.61 -4.18 2.83
N GLN A 20 13.09 -3.70 1.66
CA GLN A 20 13.94 -2.52 1.54
C GLN A 20 13.10 -1.25 1.44
N ILE A 21 12.50 -0.88 2.56
CA ILE A 21 11.48 0.18 2.68
C ILE A 21 12.02 1.54 2.28
N GLU A 22 13.18 1.89 2.84
CA GLU A 22 13.77 3.22 2.69
C GLU A 22 14.17 3.48 1.23
N LEU A 23 14.73 2.46 0.57
CA LEU A 23 15.01 2.48 -0.86
C LEU A 23 13.72 2.55 -1.68
N ALA A 24 12.68 1.79 -1.29
CA ALA A 24 11.39 1.83 -1.98
C ALA A 24 10.71 3.21 -1.87
N HIS A 25 10.80 3.88 -0.71
CA HIS A 25 10.34 5.26 -0.51
C HIS A 25 11.13 6.26 -1.35
N HIS A 26 12.45 6.11 -1.45
CA HIS A 26 13.27 6.95 -2.33
C HIS A 26 12.89 6.79 -3.80
N ILE A 27 12.70 5.55 -4.26
CA ILE A 27 12.26 5.27 -5.63
C ILE A 27 10.85 5.82 -5.85
N HIS A 28 9.95 5.75 -4.86
CA HIS A 28 8.60 6.31 -4.93
C HIS A 28 8.63 7.84 -5.08
N SER A 29 9.42 8.54 -4.27
CA SER A 29 9.64 9.99 -4.41
C SER A 29 10.14 10.38 -5.80
N ILE A 30 11.03 9.55 -6.39
CA ILE A 30 11.49 9.73 -7.77
C ILE A 30 10.35 9.50 -8.77
N VAL A 31 9.54 8.45 -8.59
CA VAL A 31 8.37 8.10 -9.43
C VAL A 31 7.30 9.21 -9.41
N ASP A 32 7.04 9.80 -8.24
CA ASP A 32 6.17 10.97 -8.07
C ASP A 32 6.73 12.21 -8.78
N THR A 33 8.02 12.48 -8.61
CA THR A 33 8.70 13.65 -9.19
C THR A 33 8.69 13.60 -10.72
N ILE A 34 8.73 12.40 -11.32
CA ILE A 34 8.65 12.20 -12.78
C ILE A 34 7.21 12.13 -13.30
N GLY A 35 6.20 12.38 -12.45
CA GLY A 35 4.79 12.47 -12.84
C GLY A 35 4.16 11.14 -13.24
N ILE A 36 4.71 10.01 -12.80
CA ILE A 36 4.03 8.73 -12.94
C ILE A 36 2.92 8.73 -11.89
N ILE A 37 1.69 9.01 -12.34
CA ILE A 37 0.48 8.95 -11.53
C ILE A 37 0.44 7.57 -10.86
N HIS A 38 0.50 7.53 -9.52
CA HIS A 38 0.16 6.34 -8.76
C HIS A 38 -1.26 5.96 -9.12
N SER A 39 -1.38 4.89 -9.90
CA SER A 39 -2.70 4.33 -10.15
C SER A 39 -3.21 3.77 -8.83
N LYS A 40 -4.53 3.80 -8.63
CA LYS A 40 -5.19 3.11 -7.51
C LYS A 40 -4.72 1.64 -7.33
N TYR A 41 -4.31 1.00 -8.42
CA TYR A 41 -3.73 -0.33 -8.44
C TYR A 41 -2.41 -0.42 -7.67
N ASP A 42 -1.57 0.62 -7.74
CA ASP A 42 -0.30 0.68 -7.03
C ASP A 42 -0.53 0.76 -5.51
N PHE A 43 -1.45 1.62 -5.05
CA PHE A 43 -1.81 1.72 -3.63
C PHE A 43 -2.33 0.40 -3.05
N ASN A 44 -3.23 -0.28 -3.76
CA ASN A 44 -3.78 -1.56 -3.33
C ASN A 44 -2.70 -2.65 -3.25
N GLN A 45 -1.81 -2.70 -4.23
CA GLN A 45 -0.68 -3.62 -4.22
C GLN A 45 0.25 -3.36 -3.03
N PHE A 46 0.63 -2.10 -2.79
CA PHE A 46 1.49 -1.72 -1.67
C PHE A 46 0.84 -2.01 -0.31
N LEU A 47 -0.46 -1.72 -0.16
CA LEU A 47 -1.20 -2.03 1.05
C LEU A 47 -1.19 -3.53 1.36
N ASN A 48 -1.40 -4.35 0.33
CA ASN A 48 -1.33 -5.81 0.46
C ASN A 48 0.08 -6.29 0.84
N ASP A 49 1.13 -5.71 0.25
CA ASP A 49 2.50 -6.11 0.53
C ASP A 49 2.92 -5.74 1.96
N LEU A 50 2.59 -4.52 2.41
CA LEU A 50 2.80 -4.08 3.80
C LEU A 50 2.05 -4.96 4.80
N SER A 51 0.80 -5.31 4.49
CA SER A 51 0.00 -6.23 5.30
C SER A 51 0.64 -7.60 5.40
N LYS A 52 1.13 -8.19 4.30
CA LYS A 52 1.76 -9.52 4.29
C LYS A 52 3.09 -9.55 5.01
N SER A 53 3.82 -8.43 5.02
CA SER A 53 5.06 -8.26 5.78
C SER A 53 4.83 -7.95 7.27
N GLY A 54 3.58 -7.92 7.75
CA GLY A 54 3.26 -7.62 9.16
C GLY A 54 3.47 -6.15 9.55
N ARG A 55 3.71 -5.26 8.59
CA ARG A 55 3.97 -3.82 8.81
C ARG A 55 2.66 -3.05 8.83
N ILE A 56 1.82 -3.40 9.81
CA ILE A 56 0.41 -3.00 9.85
C ILE A 56 0.24 -1.48 10.03
N ASP A 57 1.12 -0.84 10.81
CA ASP A 57 1.03 0.61 11.04
C ASP A 57 1.40 1.40 9.78
N GLU A 58 2.36 0.92 8.99
CA GLU A 58 2.73 1.54 7.71
C GLU A 58 1.65 1.29 6.66
N ALA A 59 1.04 0.09 6.65
CA ALA A 59 -0.14 -0.19 5.85
C ALA A 59 -1.28 0.79 6.16
N ARG A 60 -1.52 1.09 7.45
CA ARG A 60 -2.51 2.08 7.88
C ARG A 60 -2.18 3.48 7.38
N GLN A 61 -0.93 3.93 7.55
CA GLN A 61 -0.51 5.25 7.08
C GLN A 61 -0.69 5.41 5.56
N LEU A 62 -0.38 4.37 4.80
CA LEU A 62 -0.61 4.35 3.36
C LEU A 62 -2.12 4.42 3.06
N PHE A 63 -2.92 3.59 3.73
CA PHE A 63 -4.37 3.57 3.60
C PHE A 63 -5.01 4.94 3.90
N ASP A 64 -4.48 5.68 4.87
CA ASP A 64 -4.92 7.03 5.22
C ASP A 64 -4.59 8.08 4.14
N LYS A 65 -3.48 7.89 3.43
CA LYS A 65 -3.04 8.77 2.34
C LYS A 65 -3.69 8.44 0.99
N MET A 66 -4.40 7.31 0.87
CA MET A 66 -5.06 6.94 -0.38
C MET A 66 -6.12 7.98 -0.76
N PRO A 67 -6.05 8.57 -1.97
CA PRO A 67 -7.02 9.56 -2.43
C PRO A 67 -8.41 8.93 -2.63
N GLU A 68 -8.46 7.69 -3.10
CA GLU A 68 -9.67 6.89 -3.25
C GLU A 68 -9.47 5.50 -2.66
N ARG A 69 -10.49 5.00 -1.96
CA ARG A 69 -10.51 3.67 -1.33
C ARG A 69 -11.66 2.85 -1.90
N ASP A 70 -11.38 1.63 -2.32
CA ASP A 70 -12.39 0.67 -2.77
C ASP A 70 -12.49 -0.55 -1.86
N GLY A 71 -13.45 -1.44 -2.16
CA GLY A 71 -13.66 -2.65 -1.38
C GLY A 71 -12.39 -3.48 -1.20
N PHE A 72 -11.48 -3.51 -2.18
CA PHE A 72 -10.20 -4.19 -2.02
C PHE A 72 -9.35 -3.53 -0.93
N SER A 73 -9.12 -2.21 -1.00
CA SER A 73 -8.34 -1.49 0.01
C SER A 73 -8.88 -1.71 1.43
N TRP A 74 -10.21 -1.64 1.62
CA TRP A 74 -10.86 -1.84 2.91
C TRP A 74 -10.68 -3.28 3.41
N ASN A 75 -10.93 -4.26 2.54
CA ASN A 75 -10.80 -5.68 2.88
C ASN A 75 -9.35 -6.02 3.25
N THR A 76 -8.37 -5.49 2.53
CA THR A 76 -6.95 -5.69 2.85
C THR A 76 -6.62 -5.15 4.23
N MET A 77 -7.05 -3.93 4.58
CA MET A 77 -6.75 -3.35 5.90
C MET A 77 -7.45 -4.10 7.04
N ILE A 78 -8.70 -4.53 6.83
CA ILE A 78 -9.45 -5.33 7.82
C ILE A 78 -8.77 -6.68 8.04
N ALA A 79 -8.38 -7.37 6.98
CA ALA A 79 -7.65 -8.63 7.06
C ALA A 79 -6.28 -8.46 7.74
N ALA A 80 -5.56 -7.37 7.44
CA ALA A 80 -4.29 -7.03 8.07
C ALA A 80 -4.42 -6.91 9.60
N TYR A 81 -5.46 -6.20 10.07
CA TYR A 81 -5.74 -6.09 11.50
C TYR A 81 -6.19 -7.42 12.12
N ALA A 82 -7.05 -8.17 11.45
CA ALA A 82 -7.51 -9.46 11.97
C ALA A 82 -6.34 -10.46 12.13
N ASN A 83 -5.48 -10.56 11.12
CA ASN A 83 -4.32 -11.47 11.12
C ASN A 83 -3.24 -11.06 12.13
N SER A 84 -3.20 -9.79 12.54
CA SER A 84 -2.28 -9.29 13.58
C SER A 84 -2.90 -9.31 14.99
N GLY A 85 -4.10 -9.85 15.16
CA GLY A 85 -4.81 -9.90 16.45
C GLY A 85 -5.41 -8.56 16.89
N ARG A 86 -5.36 -7.53 16.04
CA ARG A 86 -5.88 -6.17 16.29
C ARG A 86 -7.37 -6.07 15.97
N LEU A 87 -8.16 -6.90 16.65
CA LEU A 87 -9.59 -7.10 16.35
C LEU A 87 -10.44 -5.83 16.57
N THR A 88 -10.03 -4.95 17.49
CA THR A 88 -10.72 -3.67 17.75
C THR A 88 -10.62 -2.73 16.55
N GLU A 89 -9.42 -2.61 15.96
CA GLU A 89 -9.18 -1.82 14.77
C GLU A 89 -9.85 -2.43 13.54
N ALA A 90 -9.82 -3.76 13.41
CA ALA A 90 -10.55 -4.47 12.34
C ALA A 90 -12.05 -4.15 12.38
N ARG A 91 -12.67 -4.25 13.57
CA ARG A 91 -14.09 -3.97 13.77
C ARG A 91 -14.45 -2.51 13.51
N THR A 92 -13.61 -1.59 13.97
CA THR A 92 -13.80 -0.14 13.74
C THR A 92 -13.71 0.17 12.25
N THR A 93 -12.70 -0.38 11.56
CA THR A 93 -12.50 -0.19 10.12
C THR A 93 -13.66 -0.76 9.30
N PHE A 94 -14.16 -1.96 9.64
CA PHE A 94 -15.34 -2.55 8.98
C PHE A 94 -16.59 -1.69 9.12
N ARG A 95 -16.83 -1.11 10.31
CA ARG A 95 -17.97 -0.20 10.55
C ARG A 95 -17.88 1.11 9.78
N LEU A 96 -16.67 1.61 9.54
CA LEU A 96 -16.46 2.81 8.72
C LEU A 96 -16.74 2.52 7.24
N HIS A 97 -16.37 1.33 6.75
CA HIS A 97 -16.61 0.94 5.36
C HIS A 97 -18.09 0.67 5.04
N SER A 98 -18.85 0.16 6.01
CA SER A 98 -20.25 -0.27 5.85
C SER A 98 -21.29 0.84 6.05
N LYS A 99 -20.84 2.09 6.16
CA LYS A 99 -21.67 3.30 6.14
C LYS A 99 -21.64 3.93 4.76
#